data_AF-A0A0R1ZNI3-F1
#
_entry.id   AF-A0A0R1ZNI3-F1
#
_cell.length_a   1.000
_cell.length_b   1.000
_cell.length_c   1.000
_cell.angle_alpha   90.00
_cell.angle_beta   90.00
_cell.angle_gamma   90.00
#
_symmetry.space_group_name_H-M   'P 1'
#
loop_
_entity.id
_entity.type
_entity.pdbx_description
1 polymer ?
#
loop_
_entity_poly.entity_id
_entity_poly.type
_entity_poly.pdbx_seq_one_letter_code
_entity_poly.pdbx_strand_id
1 'polypeptide(L)'
;MSGKIIFIVAIVLVLVVAYVCVRLIQRRQERQWLLTANNLVRPILRELHLQPVAGQPVDRVWGRSLALVSYKTPATTATSVGTIRAAFASQDDKLLQLTDVWIRDGYVHLDVALMLNMATKGYVRDLHRLS
;
A
#
# COMPACT_ATOMS: atom_id res chain seq x y z
N MET A 1 -10.45 -44.45 -21.37
CA MET A 1 -9.46 -43.70 -20.55
C MET A 1 -9.14 -44.53 -19.32
N SER A 2 -7.86 -44.74 -19.00
CA SER A 2 -7.47 -45.50 -17.81
C SER A 2 -7.83 -44.71 -16.54
N GLY A 3 -8.29 -45.39 -15.48
CA GLY A 3 -8.69 -44.73 -14.22
C GLY A 3 -7.60 -43.86 -13.60
N LYS A 4 -6.32 -44.14 -13.92
CA LYS A 4 -5.16 -43.35 -13.52
C LYS A 4 -5.16 -41.94 -14.14
N ILE A 5 -5.57 -41.82 -15.41
CA ILE A 5 -5.64 -40.51 -16.09
C ILE A 5 -6.75 -39.66 -15.48
N ILE A 6 -7.90 -40.26 -15.18
CA ILE A 6 -9.03 -39.56 -14.54
C ILE A 6 -8.60 -39.03 -13.16
N PHE A 7 -7.88 -39.83 -12.38
CA PHE A 7 -7.37 -39.42 -11.07
C PHE A 7 -6.36 -38.26 -11.15
N ILE A 8 -5.42 -38.30 -12.10
CA ILE A 8 -4.46 -37.20 -12.30
C ILE A 8 -5.17 -35.91 -12.72
N VAL A 9 -6.11 -36.00 -13.66
CA VAL A 9 -6.89 -34.84 -14.11
C VAL A 9 -7.70 -34.23 -12.96
N ALA A 10 -8.31 -35.06 -12.11
CA ALA A 10 -9.03 -34.59 -10.93
C ALA A 10 -8.12 -33.85 -9.94
N ILE A 11 -6.92 -34.36 -9.67
CA ILE A 11 -5.94 -33.68 -8.80
C ILE A 11 -5.51 -32.34 -9.37
N VAL A 12 -5.16 -32.29 -10.65
CA VAL A 12 -4.74 -31.04 -11.32
C VAL A 12 -5.87 -30.01 -11.26
N LEU A 13 -7.11 -30.41 -11.49
CA LEU A 13 -8.27 -29.52 -11.40
C LEU A 13 -8.42 -28.95 -9.99
N VAL A 14 -8.29 -29.77 -8.95
CA VAL A 14 -8.34 -29.32 -7.54
C VAL A 14 -7.23 -28.33 -7.24
N LEU A 15 -6.01 -28.58 -7.70
CA LEU A 15 -4.88 -27.66 -7.51
C LEU A 15 -5.09 -26.31 -8.21
N VAL A 16 -5.63 -26.32 -9.43
CA VAL A 16 -5.95 -25.09 -10.17
C VAL A 16 -7.02 -24.29 -9.44
N VAL A 17 -8.08 -24.94 -8.96
CA VAL A 17 -9.15 -24.26 -8.20
C VAL A 17 -8.59 -23.69 -6.89
N ALA A 18 -7.80 -24.45 -6.15
CA ALA A 18 -7.15 -23.99 -4.93
C ALA A 18 -6.26 -22.77 -5.19
N TYR A 19 -5.44 -22.82 -6.24
CA TYR A 19 -4.59 -21.71 -6.65
C TYR A 19 -5.40 -20.45 -7.01
N VAL A 20 -6.47 -20.60 -7.79
CA VAL A 20 -7.35 -19.48 -8.16
C VAL A 20 -8.03 -18.90 -6.92
N CYS A 21 -8.53 -19.72 -6.00
CA CYS A 21 -9.13 -19.27 -4.74
C CYS A 21 -8.14 -18.44 -3.90
N VAL A 22 -6.91 -18.93 -3.70
CA VAL A 22 -5.87 -18.20 -2.97
C VAL A 22 -5.59 -16.86 -3.64
N ARG A 23 -5.44 -16.85 -4.97
CA ARG A 23 -5.14 -15.63 -5.74
C ARG A 23 -6.28 -14.61 -5.70
N LEU A 24 -7.54 -15.06 -5.66
CA LEU A 24 -8.70 -14.19 -5.52
C LEU A 24 -8.78 -13.57 -4.12
N ILE A 25 -8.49 -14.34 -3.06
CA ILE A 25 -8.47 -13.84 -1.68
C ILE A 25 -7.39 -12.77 -1.52
N GLN A 26 -6.18 -13.03 -2.02
CA GLN A 26 -5.10 -12.05 -2.02
C GLN A 26 -5.55 -10.74 -2.67
N ARG A 27 -6.00 -10.79 -3.93
CA ARG A 27 -6.50 -9.60 -4.66
C ARG A 27 -7.57 -8.80 -3.92
N ARG A 28 -8.43 -9.44 -3.14
CA ARG A 28 -9.44 -8.74 -2.34
C ARG A 28 -8.81 -7.98 -1.18
N GLN A 29 -7.87 -8.59 -0.47
CA GLN A 29 -7.12 -7.95 0.62
C GLN A 29 -6.32 -6.76 0.10
N GLU A 30 -5.62 -6.93 -1.02
CA GLU A 30 -4.87 -5.90 -1.73
C GLU A 30 -5.73 -4.67 -2.05
N ARG A 31 -6.93 -4.89 -2.60
CA ARG A 31 -7.89 -3.82 -2.89
C ARG A 31 -8.35 -3.10 -1.63
N GLN A 32 -8.63 -3.83 -0.56
CA GLN A 32 -9.03 -3.22 0.71
C GLN A 32 -7.93 -2.34 1.28
N TRP A 33 -6.67 -2.79 1.25
CA TRP A 33 -5.54 -2.00 1.73
C TRP A 33 -5.31 -0.75 0.89
N LEU A 34 -5.40 -0.85 -0.44
CA LEU A 34 -5.32 0.31 -1.34
C LEU A 34 -6.44 1.32 -1.06
N LEU A 35 -7.67 0.85 -0.84
CA LEU A 35 -8.79 1.71 -0.48
C LEU A 35 -8.55 2.43 0.85
N THR A 36 -8.08 1.71 1.87
CA THR A 36 -7.75 2.31 3.17
C THR A 36 -6.65 3.36 3.03
N ALA A 37 -5.54 3.03 2.37
CA ALA A 37 -4.44 3.98 2.14
C ALA A 37 -4.93 5.23 1.39
N ASN A 38 -5.70 5.04 0.32
CA ASN A 38 -6.26 6.14 -0.47
C ASN A 38 -7.19 7.03 0.36
N ASN A 39 -8.01 6.45 1.25
CA ASN A 39 -8.91 7.22 2.10
C ASN A 39 -8.14 8.07 3.13
N LEU A 40 -7.02 7.57 3.65
CA LEU A 40 -6.17 8.29 4.61
C LEU A 40 -5.28 9.35 3.96
N VAL A 41 -4.75 9.09 2.76
CA VAL A 41 -3.87 10.03 2.04
C VAL A 41 -4.65 11.16 1.38
N ARG A 42 -5.87 10.89 0.89
CA ARG A 42 -6.71 11.88 0.21
C ARG A 42 -6.93 13.20 0.98
N PRO A 43 -7.25 13.23 2.28
CA PRO A 43 -7.40 14.49 3.02
C PRO A 43 -6.09 15.28 3.07
N ILE A 44 -4.95 14.61 3.27
CA ILE A 44 -3.62 15.24 3.32
C ILE A 44 -3.30 15.90 1.96
N LEU A 45 -3.54 15.19 0.85
CA LEU A 45 -3.32 15.74 -0.48
C LEU A 45 -4.23 16.94 -0.77
N ARG A 46 -5.48 16.90 -0.31
CA ARG A 46 -6.41 18.04 -0.47
C ARG A 46 -5.97 19.27 0.29
N GLU A 47 -5.47 19.09 1.51
CA GLU A 47 -4.91 20.18 2.32
C GLU A 47 -3.70 20.85 1.64
N LEU A 48 -2.87 20.03 0.99
CA LEU A 48 -1.73 20.50 0.21
C LEU A 48 -2.10 21.05 -1.18
N HIS A 49 -3.39 21.15 -1.50
CA HIS A 49 -3.91 21.53 -2.83
C HIS A 49 -3.36 20.65 -3.98
N LEU A 50 -3.00 19.40 -3.67
CA LEU A 50 -2.58 18.42 -4.65
C LEU A 50 -3.79 17.63 -5.15
N GLN A 51 -3.77 17.27 -6.43
CA GLN A 51 -4.86 16.46 -6.97
C GLN A 51 -4.81 15.06 -6.36
N PRO A 52 -5.93 14.56 -5.81
CA PRO A 52 -5.97 13.22 -5.24
C PRO A 52 -5.90 12.19 -6.37
N VAL A 53 -4.78 11.46 -6.41
CA VAL A 53 -4.57 10.35 -7.36
C VAL A 53 -4.71 9.03 -6.63
N ALA A 54 -5.27 8.02 -7.31
CA ALA A 54 -5.32 6.67 -6.77
C ALA A 54 -3.90 6.11 -6.65
N GLY A 55 -3.53 5.69 -5.45
CA GLY A 55 -2.23 5.08 -5.21
C GLY A 55 -2.09 3.74 -5.94
N GLN A 56 -0.87 3.43 -6.34
CA GLN A 56 -0.49 2.14 -6.92
C GLN A 56 0.26 1.31 -5.90
N PRO A 57 0.03 -0.01 -5.84
CA PRO A 57 0.79 -0.87 -4.97
C PRO A 57 2.26 -0.92 -5.40
N VAL A 58 3.18 -0.79 -4.45
CA VAL A 58 4.60 -1.02 -4.72
C VAL A 58 4.85 -2.54 -4.68
N ASP A 59 5.49 -3.05 -5.73
CA ASP A 59 5.53 -4.48 -6.03
C ASP A 59 6.12 -5.32 -4.87
N ARG A 60 5.45 -6.44 -4.56
CA ARG A 60 5.84 -7.51 -3.60
C ARG A 60 6.29 -7.14 -2.17
N VAL A 61 5.84 -6.05 -1.53
CA VAL A 61 6.06 -5.87 -0.07
C VAL A 61 4.96 -6.54 0.79
N TRP A 62 4.02 -7.21 0.14
CA TRP A 62 2.74 -7.63 0.71
C TRP A 62 2.86 -9.00 1.37
N GLY A 63 3.29 -9.00 2.63
CA GLY A 63 3.40 -10.23 3.43
C GLY A 63 3.74 -10.05 4.90
N ARG A 64 3.96 -8.82 5.39
CA ARG A 64 4.42 -8.54 6.76
C ARG A 64 3.63 -7.44 7.46
N SER A 65 2.30 -7.47 7.34
CA SER A 65 1.39 -6.50 7.99
C SER A 65 1.67 -5.03 7.62
N LEU A 66 2.29 -4.81 6.47
CA LEU A 66 2.61 -3.50 5.89
C LEU A 66 2.16 -3.52 4.43
N ALA A 67 1.50 -2.47 3.98
CA ALA A 67 1.20 -2.22 2.59
C ALA A 67 1.89 -0.95 2.13
N LEU A 68 2.76 -1.05 1.14
CA LEU A 68 3.42 0.11 0.54
C LEU A 68 2.63 0.57 -0.68
N VAL A 69 2.29 1.86 -0.72
CA VAL A 69 1.48 2.48 -1.76
C VAL A 69 2.20 3.71 -2.27
N SER A 70 2.39 3.78 -3.58
CA SER A 70 3.01 4.91 -4.27
C SER A 70 1.95 5.80 -4.89
N TYR A 71 2.11 7.11 -4.75
CA TYR A 71 1.27 8.14 -5.33
C TYR A 71 2.10 9.03 -6.26
N LYS A 72 1.49 9.40 -7.37
CA LYS A 72 2.05 10.36 -8.32
C LYS A 72 1.02 11.44 -8.58
N THR A 73 1.34 12.69 -8.29
CA THR A 73 0.43 13.83 -8.49
C THR A 73 1.18 15.01 -9.11
N PRO A 74 0.54 15.85 -9.96
CA PRO A 74 1.19 17.04 -10.51
C PRO A 74 1.69 17.97 -9.39
N ALA A 75 2.91 18.45 -9.51
CA ALA A 75 3.46 19.42 -8.58
C ALA A 75 2.79 20.79 -8.79
N THR A 76 2.41 21.44 -7.70
CA THR A 76 2.05 22.87 -7.72
C THR A 76 3.25 23.70 -7.29
N THR A 77 3.32 24.95 -7.75
CA THR A 77 4.43 25.88 -7.49
C THR A 77 4.69 26.15 -6.00
N ALA A 78 3.71 25.90 -5.14
CA ALA A 78 3.82 26.05 -3.69
C ALA A 78 4.23 24.76 -2.95
N THR A 79 4.30 23.62 -3.64
CA THR A 79 4.56 22.33 -3.00
C THR A 79 6.06 22.07 -2.86
N SER A 80 6.52 21.96 -1.61
CA SER A 80 7.88 21.52 -1.30
C SER A 80 7.87 20.15 -0.62
N VAL A 81 9.01 19.44 -0.70
CA VAL A 81 9.20 18.18 0.04
C VAL A 81 9.00 18.37 1.55
N GLY A 82 9.46 19.51 2.09
CA GLY A 82 9.33 19.83 3.51
C GLY A 82 7.88 20.01 3.96
N THR A 83 7.07 20.72 3.18
CA THR A 83 5.63 20.93 3.48
C THR A 83 4.85 19.61 3.44
N ILE A 84 5.19 18.71 2.51
CA ILE A 84 4.60 17.38 2.45
C ILE A 84 4.98 16.57 3.70
N ARG A 85 6.27 16.52 4.05
CA ARG A 85 6.72 15.78 5.25
C ARG A 85 6.06 16.30 6.52
N ALA A 86 5.90 17.61 6.65
CA ALA A 86 5.22 18.23 7.79
C ALA A 86 3.73 17.84 7.85
N ALA A 87 3.02 17.83 6.72
CA ALA A 87 1.61 17.44 6.67
C ALA A 87 1.37 15.95 7.01
N PHE A 88 2.32 15.09 6.65
CA PHE A 88 2.27 13.68 7.08
C PHE A 88 2.71 13.49 8.54
N ALA A 89 3.59 14.34 9.08
CA ALA A 89 4.01 14.30 10.47
C ALA A 89 2.96 14.86 11.45
N SER A 90 2.12 15.80 11.00
CA SER A 90 1.02 16.36 11.79
C SER A 90 -0.18 15.42 11.91
N GLN A 91 -0.25 14.40 11.06
CA GLN A 91 -1.22 13.31 11.18
C GLN A 91 -0.83 12.41 12.36
N ASP A 92 -1.64 12.43 13.42
CA ASP A 92 -1.49 11.53 14.58
C ASP A 92 -1.89 10.07 14.25
N ASP A 93 -2.21 9.78 12.99
CA ASP A 93 -2.62 8.45 12.55
C ASP A 93 -1.40 7.54 12.36
N LYS A 94 -1.08 6.81 13.44
CA LYS A 94 0.01 5.80 13.52
C LYS A 94 -0.12 4.64 12.53
N LEU A 95 -1.18 4.60 11.72
CA LEU A 95 -1.36 3.61 10.66
C LEU A 95 -0.67 4.04 9.37
N LEU A 96 -0.35 5.32 9.18
CA LEU A 96 0.16 5.85 7.92
C LEU A 96 1.53 6.50 8.14
N GLN A 97 2.56 5.96 7.48
CA GLN A 97 3.91 6.51 7.55
C GLN A 97 4.39 6.90 6.16
N LEU A 98 4.77 8.17 5.99
CA LEU A 98 5.49 8.60 4.80
C LEU A 98 6.90 7.97 4.83
N THR A 99 7.22 7.19 3.81
CA THR A 99 8.53 6.52 3.68
C THR A 99 9.47 7.34 2.81
N ASP A 100 8.99 7.79 1.66
CA ASP A 100 9.79 8.60 0.76
C ASP A 100 8.93 9.63 0.01
N VAL A 101 9.57 10.73 -0.37
CA VAL A 101 8.96 11.81 -1.14
C VAL A 101 10.03 12.55 -1.93
N TRP A 102 9.76 12.73 -3.22
CA TRP A 102 10.60 13.51 -4.11
C TRP A 102 9.76 14.21 -5.17
N ILE A 103 10.32 15.27 -5.75
CA ILE A 103 9.70 16.02 -6.83
C ILE A 103 10.61 15.91 -8.04
N ARG A 104 10.08 15.42 -9.16
CA ARG A 104 10.82 15.24 -10.40
C ARG A 104 9.90 15.40 -11.59
N ASP A 105 10.39 16.04 -12.66
CA ASP A 105 9.67 16.21 -13.92
C ASP A 105 8.28 16.85 -13.79
N GLY A 106 8.10 17.78 -12.83
CA GLY A 106 6.82 18.42 -12.55
C GLY A 106 5.80 17.54 -11.81
N TYR A 107 6.22 16.39 -11.28
CA TYR A 107 5.40 15.51 -10.47
C TYR A 107 5.97 15.36 -9.06
N VAL A 108 5.06 15.30 -8.10
CA VAL A 108 5.33 14.86 -6.72
C VAL A 108 5.10 13.36 -6.66
N HIS A 109 6.12 12.64 -6.20
CA HIS A 109 6.10 11.21 -5.93
C HIS A 109 6.11 10.99 -4.41
N LEU A 110 5.24 10.11 -3.94
CA LEU A 110 5.02 9.86 -2.51
C LEU A 110 4.92 8.36 -2.30
N ASP A 111 5.77 7.80 -1.45
CA ASP A 111 5.68 6.41 -1.05
C ASP A 111 5.25 6.34 0.41
N VAL A 112 4.13 5.66 0.65
CA VAL A 112 3.46 5.63 1.94
C VAL A 112 3.28 4.19 2.39
N ALA A 113 3.76 3.90 3.60
CA ALA A 113 3.55 2.62 4.27
C ALA A 113 2.28 2.70 5.14
N LEU A 114 1.32 1.82 4.86
CA LEU A 114 0.16 1.56 5.68
C LEU A 114 0.44 0.37 6.61
N MET A 115 0.40 0.59 7.91
CA MET A 115 0.51 -0.44 8.93
C MET A 115 -0.86 -1.09 9.14
N LEU A 116 -0.93 -2.40 8.89
CA LEU A 116 -2.19 -3.16 8.90
C LEU A 116 -2.44 -3.89 10.22
N ASN A 117 -1.47 -3.90 11.15
CA ASN A 117 -1.55 -4.59 12.43
C ASN A 117 -1.06 -3.70 13.59
N MET A 118 -1.75 -3.78 14.73
CA MET A 118 -1.36 -3.15 16.00
C MET A 118 0.04 -3.59 16.47
N ALA A 119 0.48 -4.80 16.16
CA ALA A 119 1.85 -5.26 16.46
C ALA A 119 2.92 -4.49 15.68
N THR A 120 2.66 -4.21 14.41
CA THR A 120 3.55 -3.41 13.53
C THR A 120 3.62 -1.95 13.99
N LYS A 121 2.49 -1.40 14.47
CA LYS A 121 2.41 -0.09 15.13
C LYS A 121 3.27 -0.03 16.40
N GLY A 122 3.34 -1.13 17.16
CA GLY A 122 4.25 -1.26 18.30
C GLY A 122 5.71 -1.18 17.87
N TYR A 123 6.09 -2.02 16.90
CA TYR A 123 7.46 -2.11 16.41
C TYR A 123 8.00 -0.78 15.84
N VAL A 124 7.24 -0.07 15.01
CA VAL A 124 7.72 1.20 14.43
C VAL A 124 7.84 2.31 15.47
N ARG A 125 6.92 2.36 16.43
CA ARG A 125 7.02 3.28 17.57
C ARG A 125 8.23 2.99 18.44
N ASP A 126 8.59 1.72 18.62
CA ASP A 126 9.76 1.34 19.39
C ASP A 126 11.06 1.67 18.63
N LEU A 127 11.08 1.54 17.30
CA LEU A 127 12.19 2.01 16.45
C LEU A 127 12.41 3.52 16.55
N HIS A 128 11.35 4.32 16.51
CA HIS A 128 11.44 5.78 16.62
C HIS A 128 11.94 6.26 18.00
N ARG A 129 11.89 5.40 19.03
CA ARG A 129 12.47 5.70 20.36
C ARG A 129 13.97 5.46 20.43
N LEU A 130 14.54 4.76 19.45
CA LEU A 130 15.96 4.40 19.40
C LEU A 130 16.78 5.30 18.47
N SER A 131 16.13 6.13 17.65
CA SER A 131 16.71 7.14 16.76
C SER A 131 16.62 8.54 17.38
#